data_AF-A0A7C4JHN4-F1
#
_entry.id   AF-A0A7C4JHN4-F1
#
_cell.length_a   1.000
_cell.length_b   1.000
_cell.length_c   1.000
_cell.angle_alpha   90.00
_cell.angle_beta   90.00
_cell.angle_gamma   90.00
#
_symmetry.space_group_name_H-M   'P 1'
#
loop_
_entity.id
_entity.type
_entity.pdbx_description
1 polymer ?
#
loop_
_entity_poly.entity_id
_entity_poly.type
_entity_poly.pdbx_seq_one_letter_code
_entity_poly.pdbx_strand_id
1 'polypeptide(L)' 'MGALEEIKARVNIVDLIGRYVVLKPAGKNYKARCPFHPDDTPSLMVSPDK' A
#
# COMPACT_ATOMS: atom_id res chain seq x y z
N MET A 1 6.55 -2.68 24.17
CA MET A 1 5.83 -2.45 22.89
C MET A 1 4.55 -1.70 23.21
N GLY A 2 4.31 -0.56 22.55
CA GLY A 2 3.04 0.16 22.68
C GLY A 2 1.99 -0.38 21.71
N ALA A 3 0.71 -0.13 21.98
CA ALA A 3 -0.41 -0.62 21.17
C ALA A 3 -0.28 -0.26 19.66
N LEU A 4 0.28 0.91 19.35
CA LEU A 4 0.52 1.34 17.96
C LEU A 4 1.46 0.39 17.21
N GLU A 5 2.55 -0.02 17.85
CA GLU A 5 3.55 -0.88 17.22
C GLU A 5 3.03 -2.30 17.05
N GLU A 6 2.19 -2.77 17.97
CA GLU A 6 1.51 -4.07 17.86
C GLU A 6 0.51 -4.08 16.69
N ILE A 7 -0.21 -2.98 16.47
CA ILE A 7 -1.12 -2.84 15.32
C ILE A 7 -0.32 -2.88 14.00
N LYS A 8 0.74 -2.07 13.88
CA LYS A 8 1.58 -2.05 12.68
C LYS A 8 2.20 -3.42 12.39
N ALA A 9 2.66 -4.15 13.41
CA ALA A 9 3.26 -5.47 13.26
C ALA A 9 2.27 -6.55 12.78
N ARG A 10 0.96 -6.37 13.01
CA ARG A 10 -0.09 -7.33 12.61
C ARG A 10 -0.75 -7.01 11.27
N VAL A 11 -0.64 -5.78 10.81
CA VAL A 11 -1.33 -5.32 9.59
C VAL A 11 -0.41 -5.45 8.39
N ASN A 12 -0.78 -6.29 7.43
CA ASN A 12 -0.15 -6.27 6.11
C ASN A 12 -0.67 -5.07 5.30
N ILE A 13 0.23 -4.14 4.98
CA ILE A 13 -0.12 -2.90 4.27
C ILE A 13 -0.61 -3.15 2.84
N VAL A 14 -0.09 -4.20 2.17
CA VAL A 14 -0.51 -4.57 0.81
C VAL A 14 -1.96 -5.06 0.82
N ASP A 15 -2.31 -5.94 1.76
CA ASP A 15 -3.67 -6.44 1.92
C ASP A 15 -4.65 -5.34 2.33
N LEU A 16 -4.22 -4.44 3.23
CA LEU A 16 -5.02 -3.30 3.66
C LEU A 16 -5.36 -2.39 2.48
N ILE A 17 -4.37 -1.96 1.71
CA ILE A 17 -4.57 -1.04 0.58
C ILE A 17 -5.30 -1.73 -0.58
N GLY A 18 -5.02 -3.01 -0.82
CA GLY A 18 -5.66 -3.82 -1.87
C GLY A 18 -7.18 -3.94 -1.75
N ARG A 19 -7.74 -3.69 -0.56
CA ARG A 19 -9.20 -3.60 -0.36
C ARG A 19 -9.83 -2.35 -0.99
N TYR A 20 -9.04 -1.32 -1.26
CA TYR A 20 -9.52 -0.03 -1.76
C TYR A 20 -9.12 0.23 -3.21
N VAL A 21 -7.95 -0.24 -3.63
CA VAL A 21 -7.41 -0.01 -4.97
C VAL A 21 -6.80 -1.29 -5.55
N VAL A 22 -6.89 -1.45 -6.87
CA VAL A 22 -6.28 -2.58 -7.57
C VAL A 22 -4.78 -2.38 -7.65
N LEU A 23 -4.04 -3.07 -6.79
CA LEU A 23 -2.59 -3.10 -6.78
C LEU A 23 -2.05 -4.04 -7.87
N LYS A 24 -1.05 -3.57 -8.62
CA LYS A 24 -0.31 -4.37 -9.61
C LYS A 24 1.14 -4.55 -9.16
N PRO A 25 1.74 -5.74 -9.32
CA PRO A 25 3.16 -5.95 -9.02
C PRO A 25 4.08 -5.00 -9.80
N ALA A 26 5.11 -4.49 -9.14
CA ALA A 26 6.12 -3.58 -9.69
C ALA A 26 7.48 -3.84 -9.03
N GLY A 27 8.16 -4.90 -9.47
CA GLY A 27 9.40 -5.36 -8.83
C GLY A 27 9.13 -5.88 -7.42
N LYS A 28 9.83 -5.34 -6.42
CA LYS A 28 9.61 -5.66 -4.99
C LYS A 28 8.39 -4.95 -4.37
N ASN A 29 7.79 -4.01 -5.10
CA ASN A 29 6.70 -3.18 -4.63
C ASN A 29 5.42 -3.49 -5.42
N TYR A 30 4.35 -2.78 -5.06
CA TYR A 30 3.11 -2.73 -5.80
C TYR A 30 2.83 -1.30 -6.25
N LYS A 31 2.11 -1.15 -7.36
CA LYS A 31 1.69 0.15 -7.88
C LYS A 31 0.21 0.20 -8.20
N ALA A 32 -0.38 1.39 -8.11
CA ALA A 32 -1.74 1.67 -8.56
C ALA A 32 -1.87 3.14 -8.96
N ARG A 33 -3.02 3.50 -9.56
CA ARG A 33 -3.41 4.91 -9.68
C ARG A 33 -3.68 5.45 -8.28
N CYS A 34 -3.17 6.65 -7.99
CA CYS A 34 -3.43 7.28 -6.71
C CYS A 34 -4.90 7.73 -6.61
N PRO A 35 -5.64 7.36 -5.54
CA PRO A 35 -7.01 7.83 -5.35
C PRO A 35 -7.10 9.28 -4.85
N PHE A 36 -5.96 9.90 -4.52
CA PHE A 36 -5.89 11.23 -3.91
C PHE A 36 -5.51 12.35 -4.90
N HIS A 37 -4.99 12.00 -6.08
CA HIS A 37 -4.62 12.96 -7.11
C HIS A 37 -5.24 12.53 -8.45
N PRO A 38 -5.90 13.44 -9.19
CA PRO A 38 -6.50 13.12 -10.48
C PRO A 38 -5.42 13.09 -11.57
N ASP A 39 -4.66 12.00 -11.62
CA ASP A 39 -3.64 11.76 -12.64
C ASP A 39 -3.84 10.41 -13.35
N ASP A 40 -3.36 10.30 -14.60
CA ASP A 40 -3.49 9.11 -15.43
C ASP A 40 -2.34 8.11 -15.27
N THR A 41 -1.37 8.43 -14.43
CA THR A 41 -0.18 7.62 -14.21
C THR A 41 -0.31 6.77 -12.94
N PRO A 42 0.23 5.55 -12.92
CA PRO A 42 0.34 4.79 -11.67
C PRO A 42 1.35 5.44 -10.73
N SER A 43 0.89 6.39 -9.90
CA SER A 43 1.71 7.21 -8.99
C SER A 43 1.71 6.72 -7.53
N LEU A 44 0.80 5.80 -7.17
CA LEU A 44 0.82 5.16 -5.85
C LEU A 44 1.80 3.99 -5.84
N MET A 45 2.73 3.97 -4.89
CA MET A 45 3.65 2.86 -4.63
C MET A 45 3.46 2.31 -3.22
N VAL A 46 3.38 0.99 -3.09
CA VAL A 46 3.26 0.29 -1.81
C VAL A 46 4.44 -0.66 -1.66
N SER A 47 5.20 -0.51 -0.59
CA SER A 47 6.31 -1.39 -0.26
C SER A 47 5.88 -2.28 0.91
N PRO A 48 5.94 -3.62 0.79
CA PRO A 48 5.61 -4.51 1.89
C PRO A 48 6.60 -4.42 3.07
N ASP A 49 7.82 -3.94 2.82
CA ASP A 49 8.90 -3.86 3.80
C ASP A 49 9.00 -2.52 4.55
N LYS A 50 8.12 -1.55 4.27
CA LYS A 50 8.18 -0.19 4.82
C LYS A 50 6.88 0.26 5.48
#